data_AF-A0A9E1ZZJ2-F1
#
_entry.id   AF-A0A9E1ZZJ2-F1
#
_cell.length_a   1.000
_cell.length_b   1.000
_cell.length_c   1.000
_cell.angle_alpha   90.00
_cell.angle_beta   90.00
_cell.angle_gamma   90.00
#
_symmetry.space_group_name_H-M   'P 1'
#
loop_
_entity.id
_entity.type
_entity.pdbx_description
1 polymer ?
#
loop_
_entity_poly.entity_id
_entity_poly.type
_entity_poly.pdbx_seq_one_letter_code
_entity_poly.pdbx_strand_id
1 'polypeptide(L)' 'MVTGTPPTELSRRSSVPRKFKDICVIGLGYVGLPTAAVMASRGFNVTGVDVNPDTV' A
#
# COMPACT_ATOMS: atom_id res chain seq x y z
N MET A 1 42.06 12.87 10.73
CA MET A 1 42.11 13.37 9.33
C MET A 1 41.42 12.32 8.47
N VAL A 2 40.14 12.59 8.11
CA VAL A 2 39.29 12.03 7.04
C VAL A 2 39.59 10.58 6.61
N THR A 3 38.69 9.61 6.84
CA THR A 3 37.49 9.44 6.03
C THR A 3 36.32 8.93 6.87
N GLY A 4 35.22 9.69 6.88
CA GLY A 4 33.97 9.25 7.49
C GLY A 4 33.52 7.93 6.88
N THR A 5 32.85 7.11 7.67
CA THR A 5 32.02 6.02 7.14
C THR A 5 31.21 6.56 5.96
N PRO A 6 31.15 5.84 4.82
CA PRO A 6 30.28 6.25 3.72
C PRO A 6 28.89 6.45 4.32
N PRO A 7 28.22 7.60 4.06
CA PRO A 7 26.94 7.92 4.67
C PRO A 7 26.01 6.74 4.41
N THR A 8 25.70 6.04 5.49
CA THR A 8 24.88 4.84 5.52
C THR A 8 23.64 5.09 4.68
N GLU A 9 23.32 4.11 3.84
CA GLU A 9 22.24 3.95 2.84
C GLU A 9 20.85 4.57 3.18
N LEU A 10 20.66 5.06 4.41
CA LEU A 10 19.47 5.72 4.92
C LEU A 10 19.23 7.12 4.35
N SER A 11 20.27 7.83 3.87
CA SER A 11 20.13 9.17 3.26
C SER A 11 19.60 9.12 1.81
N ARG A 12 19.56 7.94 1.16
CA ARG A 12 19.02 7.74 -0.20
C ARG A 12 17.54 7.37 -0.22
N ARG A 13 16.80 7.54 0.87
CA ARG A 13 15.33 7.34 0.87
C ARG A 13 14.62 8.54 0.26
N SER A 14 14.69 8.57 -1.07
CA SER A 14 13.76 9.23 -1.99
C SER A 14 13.22 10.59 -1.53
N SER A 15 13.83 11.66 -2.05
CA SER A 15 13.26 13.02 -2.09
C SER A 15 11.97 13.14 -2.93
N VAL A 16 11.43 12.01 -3.42
CA VAL A 16 10.18 11.92 -4.18
C VAL A 16 9.13 11.28 -3.27
N PRO A 17 8.00 11.95 -2.99
CA PRO A 17 6.90 11.33 -2.26
C PRO A 17 6.41 10.12 -3.07
N ARG A 18 6.60 8.91 -2.52
CA ARG A 18 6.04 7.70 -3.13
C ARG A 18 4.52 7.79 -3.02
N LYS A 19 3.86 7.97 -4.17
CA LYS A 19 2.40 7.84 -4.26
C LYS A 19 2.06 6.36 -4.11
N PHE A 20 1.48 5.97 -2.98
CA PHE A 20 0.90 4.65 -2.80
C PHE A 20 -0.36 4.57 -3.67
N LYS A 21 -0.35 3.72 -4.69
CA LYS A 21 -1.49 3.51 -5.58
C LYS A 21 -2.16 2.16 -5.37
N ASP A 22 -1.39 1.15 -4.98
CA ASP A 22 -1.87 -0.23 -4.86
C ASP A 22 -2.22 -0.57 -3.41
N ILE A 23 -3.40 -1.17 -3.21
CA ILE A 23 -3.93 -1.57 -1.90
C ILE A 23 -4.44 -3.00 -2.00
N CYS A 24 -4.11 -3.83 -1.01
CA CYS A 24 -4.71 -5.15 -0.82
C CYS A 24 -5.63 -5.13 0.39
N VAL A 25 -6.88 -5.56 0.23
CA VAL A 25 -7.86 -5.68 1.31
C VAL A 25 -8.14 -7.15 1.55
N ILE A 26 -7.82 -7.63 2.76
CA ILE A 26 -8.02 -9.02 3.18
C ILE A 26 -9.30 -9.08 4.02
N GLY A 27 -10.25 -9.91 3.59
CA GLY A 27 -11.60 -10.03 4.13
C GLY A 27 -12.52 -8.97 3.54
N LEU A 28 -13.48 -9.39 2.70
CA LEU A 28 -14.48 -8.56 2.01
C LEU A 28 -15.86 -8.68 2.66
N GLY A 29 -15.89 -8.92 3.97
CA GLY A 29 -17.11 -8.84 4.75
C GLY A 29 -17.61 -7.40 4.92
N TYR A 30 -18.50 -7.21 5.89
CA TYR A 30 -19.19 -5.94 6.16
C TYR A 30 -18.27 -4.71 6.27
N VAL A 31 -17.04 -4.86 6.76
CA VAL A 31 -16.09 -3.74 6.89
C VAL A 31 -15.17 -3.62 5.68
N GLY A 32 -14.64 -4.75 5.20
CA GLY A 32 -13.60 -4.74 4.19
C GLY A 32 -14.12 -4.39 2.81
N LEU A 33 -15.30 -4.87 2.41
CA LEU A 33 -15.89 -4.54 1.11
C LEU A 33 -16.20 -3.03 0.96
N PRO A 34 -16.93 -2.36 1.87
CA PRO A 34 -17.14 -0.93 1.73
C PRO A 34 -15.85 -0.13 1.85
N THR A 35 -14.86 -0.59 2.63
CA THR A 35 -13.54 0.04 2.69
C THR A 35 -12.81 -0.08 1.34
N ALA A 36 -12.79 -1.28 0.73
CA ALA A 36 -12.21 -1.52 -0.59
C ALA A 36 -12.88 -0.68 -1.68
N ALA A 37 -14.21 -0.64 -1.69
CA ALA A 37 -14.99 0.13 -2.65
C ALA A 37 -14.69 1.64 -2.56
N VAL A 38 -14.62 2.18 -1.34
CA VAL A 38 -14.30 3.59 -1.10
C VAL A 38 -12.87 3.96 -1.48
N MET A 39 -11.92 3.03 -1.34
CA MET A 39 -10.55 3.25 -1.81
C MET A 39 -10.46 3.18 -3.34
N ALA A 40 -11.13 2.20 -3.97
CA ALA A 40 -11.19 2.09 -5.42
C ALA A 40 -11.84 3.33 -6.06
N SER A 41 -12.92 3.85 -5.46
CA SER A 41 -13.61 5.06 -5.93
C SER A 41 -12.75 6.33 -5.85
N ARG A 42 -11.67 6.30 -5.05
CA ARG A 42 -10.69 7.39 -4.92
C ARG A 42 -9.48 7.21 -5.86
N GLY A 43 -9.53 6.23 -6.76
CA GLY A 43 -8.52 6.01 -7.79
C GLY A 43 -7.31 5.19 -7.32
N PHE A 44 -7.43 4.49 -6.19
CA PHE A 44 -6.46 3.47 -5.80
C PHE A 44 -6.72 2.19 -6.60
N ASN A 45 -5.66 1.48 -6.96
CA ASN A 45 -5.75 0.13 -7.50
C ASN A 45 -5.94 -0.84 -6.32
N VAL A 46 -7.12 -1.46 -6.22
CA VAL A 46 -7.49 -2.27 -5.06
C VAL A 46 -7.64 -3.74 -5.47
N THR A 47 -6.92 -4.62 -4.78
CA THR A 47 -7.12 -6.07 -4.86
C THR A 47 -7.84 -6.53 -3.60
N GLY A 48 -9.04 -7.09 -3.76
CA GLY A 48 -9.77 -7.75 -2.68
C GLY A 48 -9.40 -9.23 -2.58
N VAL A 49 -9.23 -9.74 -1.37
CA VAL A 49 -8.98 -11.16 -1.09
C VAL A 49 -9.94 -11.62 -0.01
N ASP A 50 -10.75 -12.64 -0.29
CA ASP A 50 -11.62 -13.29 0.69
C ASP A 50 -11.40 -14.81 0.65
N VAL A 51 -11.68 -15.49 1.76
CA VAL A 51 -11.59 -16.95 1.86
C VAL A 51 -12.84 -17.63 1.31
N ASN A 52 -13.97 -16.92 1.33
CA ASN A 52 -15.21 -17.38 0.75
C ASN A 52 -15.22 -17.01 -0.75
N PRO A 53 -15.20 -18.00 -1.66
CA PRO A 53 -15.21 -17.76 -3.10
C PRO A 53 -16.53 -17.15 -3.60
N ASP A 54 -17.61 -17.23 -2.80
CA ASP A 54 -18.90 -16.64 -3.16
C ASP A 54 -18.98 -15.13 -2.86
N THR A 55 -17.94 -14.57 -2.22
CA THR A 55 -17.84 -13.13 -1.98
C THR A 55 -17.45 -12.41 -3.28
N VAL A 56 -18.18 -11.33 -3.58
CA VAL A 56 -18.10 -10.50 -4.79
C VAL A 56 -16.85 -9.64 -4.91
#